data_AF-A0A354I041-F1
#
_entry.id   AF-A0A354I041-F1
#
_cell.length_a   1.000
_cell.length_b   1.000
_cell.length_c   1.000
_cell.angle_alpha   90.00
_cell.angle_beta   90.00
_cell.angle_gamma   90.00
#
_symmetry.space_group_name_H-M   'P 1'
#
loop_
_entity.id
_entity.type
_entity.pdbx_description
1 polymer ?
#
loop_
_entity_poly.entity_id
_entity_poly.type
_entity_poly.pdbx_seq_one_letter_code
_entity_poly.pdbx_strand_id
1 'polypeptide(L)' 'ENDRNQAGIEIPSGRNRIVRRIFESLGYHVTKLDRVYFAGLTKKNLPRGRWRYLTQEEVNFLKMGSFE' A
#
# COMPACT_ATOMS: atom_id res chain seq x y z
N GLU A 1 3.56 10.33 19.72
CA GLU A 1 2.75 11.38 19.08
C GLU A 1 1.71 10.75 18.18
N ASN A 2 0.43 10.87 18.53
CA ASN A 2 -0.67 10.38 17.70
C ASN A 2 -0.97 11.45 16.65
N ASP A 3 -0.42 11.29 15.44
CA ASP A 3 -0.80 12.13 14.32
C ASP A 3 -2.26 11.84 13.96
N ARG A 4 -3.15 12.77 14.31
CA ARG A 4 -4.60 12.65 14.09
C ARG A 4 -4.99 12.75 12.61
N ASN A 5 -4.06 13.06 11.72
CA ASN A 5 -4.28 13.22 10.28
C ASN A 5 -3.81 12.02 9.45
N GLN A 6 -3.49 10.89 10.08
CA GLN A 6 -3.09 9.66 9.40
C GLN A 6 -4.15 8.58 9.55
N ALA A 7 -4.50 7.93 8.44
CA ALA A 7 -5.41 6.80 8.40
C ALA A 7 -4.79 5.64 7.62
N GLY A 8 -4.84 4.44 8.20
CA GLY A 8 -4.52 3.19 7.51
C GLY A 8 -5.76 2.65 6.82
N ILE A 9 -5.62 2.22 5.56
CA ILE A 9 -6.71 1.63 4.77
C ILE A 9 -6.17 0.43 4.00
N GLU A 10 -6.99 -0.60 3.87
CA GLU A 10 -6.75 -1.76 3.03
C GLU A 10 -7.88 -1.85 2.01
N ILE A 11 -7.53 -2.04 0.74
CA ILE A 11 -8.51 -2.05 -0.35
C ILE A 11 -8.09 -3.15 -1.35
N PRO A 12 -8.99 -4.10 -1.67
CA PRO A 12 -8.73 -5.12 -2.69
C PRO A 12 -8.83 -4.56 -4.13
N SER A 13 -9.54 -3.44 -4.32
CA SER A 13 -9.73 -2.78 -5.61
C SER A 13 -8.54 -1.90 -6.03
N GLY A 14 -8.01 -2.17 -7.23
CA GLY A 14 -6.98 -1.34 -7.89
C GLY A 14 -7.51 -0.14 -8.69
N ARG A 15 -8.78 0.28 -8.49
CA ARG A 15 -9.37 1.37 -9.30
C ARG A 15 -8.56 2.66 -9.17
N ASN A 16 -8.27 3.28 -10.31
CA ASN A 16 -7.36 4.42 -10.35
C ASN A 16 -7.84 5.57 -9.45
N ARG A 17 -6.95 6.06 -8.58
CA ARG A 17 -7.21 7.11 -7.57
C ARG A 17 -8.33 6.83 -6.55
N ILE A 18 -8.71 5.56 -6.31
CA ILE A 18 -9.85 5.22 -5.41
C ILE A 18 -9.72 5.83 -4.01
N VAL A 19 -8.55 5.72 -3.38
CA VAL A 19 -8.30 6.28 -2.04
C VAL A 19 -8.59 7.79 -2.02
N ARG A 20 -8.04 8.52 -2.98
CA ARG A 20 -8.24 9.98 -3.06
C ARG A 20 -9.71 10.32 -3.24
N ARG A 21 -10.44 9.59 -4.09
CA ARG A 21 -11.87 9.80 -4.34
C ARG A 21 -12.74 9.55 -3.10
N ILE A 22 -12.42 8.51 -2.32
CA ILE A 22 -13.14 8.21 -1.06
C ILE A 22 -13.02 9.40 -0.11
N PHE A 23 -11.78 9.85 0.17
CA PHE A 23 -11.57 10.97 1.09
C PHE A 23 -12.13 12.30 0.56
N GLU A 24 -12.02 12.54 -0.74
CA GLU A 24 -12.57 13.74 -1.39
C GLU A 24 -14.11 13.79 -1.29
N SER A 25 -14.79 12.63 -1.42
CA SER A 25 -16.24 12.53 -1.21
C SER A 25 -16.69 12.83 0.23
N LEU A 26 -15.78 12.72 1.19
CA LEU A 26 -15.98 13.02 2.60
C LEU A 26 -15.51 14.45 2.97
N GLY A 27 -15.09 15.25 1.99
CA GLY A 27 -14.60 16.62 2.21
C GLY A 27 -13.13 16.71 2.65
N TYR A 28 -12.35 15.62 2.56
CA TYR A 28 -10.94 15.60 2.94
C TYR A 28 -10.01 15.70 1.72
N HIS A 29 -8.89 16.39 1.89
CA HIS A 29 -7.83 16.45 0.90
C HIS A 29 -6.63 15.58 1.29
N VAL A 30 -6.33 14.57 0.48
CA VAL A 30 -5.17 13.66 0.71
C VAL A 30 -3.87 14.33 0.24
N THR A 31 -3.07 14.80 1.20
CA THR A 31 -1.77 15.44 0.97
C THR A 31 -0.67 14.44 0.63
N LYS A 32 -0.70 13.25 1.23
CA LYS A 32 0.27 12.18 1.02
C LYS A 32 -0.44 10.84 0.96
N LEU A 33 -0.07 10.03 -0.03
CA LEU A 33 -0.51 8.65 -0.15
C LEU A 33 0.72 7.76 -0.21
N ASP A 34 0.79 6.79 0.69
CA ASP A 34 1.95 5.93 0.84
C ASP A 34 1.50 4.47 0.91
N ARG A 35 1.87 3.67 -0.09
CA ARG A 35 1.58 2.24 -0.09
C ARG A 35 2.64 1.52 0.74
N VAL A 36 2.23 1.04 1.91
CA VAL A 36 3.15 0.36 2.85
C VAL A 36 3.14 -1.17 2.70
N TYR A 37 2.06 -1.72 2.13
CA TYR A 37 1.82 -3.15 1.98
C TYR A 37 1.21 -3.46 0.61
N PHE A 38 1.58 -4.61 0.03
CA PHE A 38 0.99 -5.13 -1.20
C PHE A 38 1.24 -6.64 -1.30
N ALA A 39 0.18 -7.46 -1.30
CA ALA A 39 0.25 -8.90 -1.54
C ALA A 39 1.37 -9.60 -0.74
N GLY A 40 1.37 -9.44 0.59
CA GLY A 40 2.42 -10.00 1.46
C GLY A 40 3.71 -9.21 1.53
N LEU A 41 3.95 -8.31 0.58
CA LEU A 41 5.19 -7.52 0.52
C LEU A 41 5.06 -6.23 1.33
N THR A 42 6.17 -5.88 1.99
CA THR A 42 6.32 -4.58 2.66
C THR A 42 7.53 -3.84 2.09
N LYS A 43 7.54 -2.52 2.23
CA LYS A 43 8.71 -1.70 1.92
C LYS A 43 9.73 -1.60 3.07
N LYS A 44 9.62 -2.45 4.10
CA LYS A 44 10.54 -2.46 5.23
C LYS A 44 11.96 -2.71 4.71
N ASN A 45 12.93 -1.95 5.23
CA ASN A 45 14.34 -2.02 4.82
C ASN A 45 14.61 -1.67 3.35
N LEU A 46 13.67 -1.03 2.64
CA LEU A 46 13.88 -0.54 1.28
C LEU A 46 13.85 1.01 1.27
N PRO A 47 15.00 1.68 1.12
CA PRO A 47 15.05 3.14 1.06
C PRO A 47 14.29 3.71 -0.14
N ARG A 48 13.84 4.96 -0.03
CA ARG A 48 13.17 5.66 -1.14
C ARG A 48 14.08 5.69 -2.38
N GLY A 49 13.50 5.42 -3.55
CA GLY A 49 14.22 5.42 -4.83
C GLY A 49 15.10 4.18 -5.07
N ARG A 50 15.14 3.22 -4.14
CA ARG A 50 15.87 1.96 -4.31
C ARG A 50 14.90 0.82 -4.66
N TRP A 51 15.48 -0.23 -5.24
CA TRP A 51 14.80 -1.49 -5.54
C TRP A 51 15.69 -2.65 -5.11
N ARG A 52 15.08 -3.84 -4.99
CA ARG A 52 15.78 -5.11 -4.76
C ARG A 52 15.08 -6.22 -5.49
N TYR A 53 15.77 -7.34 -5.70
CA TYR A 53 15.11 -8.57 -6.11
C TYR A 53 14.27 -9.13 -4.96
N LEU A 54 13.17 -9.79 -5.33
CA LEU A 54 12.37 -10.58 -4.41
C LEU A 54 13.13 -11.85 -4.03
N THR A 55 12.95 -12.32 -2.80
CA THR A 55 13.45 -13.64 -2.41
C THR A 55 12.64 -14.73 -3.11
N GLN A 56 13.18 -15.94 -3.19
CA GLN A 56 12.46 -17.06 -3.80
C GLN A 56 11.13 -17.34 -3.07
N GLU A 57 11.10 -17.16 -1.74
CA GLU A 57 9.90 -17.26 -0.92
C GLU A 57 8.85 -16.24 -1.35
N GLU A 58 9.22 -14.96 -1.43
CA GLU A 58 8.32 -13.87 -1.87
C GLU A 58 7.75 -14.12 -3.28
N VAL A 59 8.58 -14.63 -4.19
CA VAL A 59 8.12 -15.03 -5.55
C VAL A 59 7.11 -16.16 -5.48
N ASN A 60 7.36 -17.19 -4.65
CA ASN A 60 6.46 -18.32 -4.51
C ASN A 60 5.12 -17.90 -3.90
N PHE A 61 5.14 -17.05 -2.87
CA PHE A 61 3.92 -16.49 -2.26
C PHE A 61 3.06 -15.76 -3.27
N LEU A 62 3.66 -14.93 -4.13
CA LEU A 62 2.91 -14.22 -5.18
C LEU A 62 2.33 -15.17 -6.24
N LYS A 63 3.08 -16.21 -6.64
CA LYS A 63 2.62 -17.20 -7.63
C LYS A 63 1.47 -18.07 -7.14
N MET A 64 1.45 -18.37 -5.83
CA MET A 64 0.42 -19.21 -5.24
C MET A 64 -0.94 -18.51 -5.07
N GLY A 65 -1.03 -17.20 -5.37
CA GLY A 65 -2.29 -16.46 -5.26
C GLY A 65 -2.84 -16.41 -3.84
N SER A 66 -1.99 -16.60 -2.82
CA SER A 66 -2.39 -16.75 -1.41
C SER A 66 -2.93 -15.47 -0.75
N PHE A 67 -3.32 -14.48 -1.54
CA PHE A 67 -3.73 -13.14 -1.10
C PHE A 67 -5.13 -12.74 -1.61
N GLU A 68 -5.92 -13.72 -2.04
CA GLU A 68 -7.39 -13.57 -2.16
C GLU A 68 -8.10 -13.86 -0.85
#